data_AF-A0A947XIX9-F1
#
_entry.id   AF-A0A947XIX9-F1
#
_cell.length_a   1.000
_cell.length_b   1.000
_cell.length_c   1.000
_cell.angle_alpha   90.00
_cell.angle_beta   90.00
_cell.angle_gamma   90.00
#
_symmetry.space_group_name_H-M   'P 1'
#
loop_
_entity.id
_entity.type
_entity.pdbx_description
1 polymer ?
#
loop_
_entity_poly.entity_id
_entity_poly.type
_entity_poly.pdbx_seq_one_letter_code
_entity_poly.pdbx_strand_id
1 'polypeptide(L)'
;MRHVGLRSDAKDIASQEQLFVRDSTTLAASGTSVDFNGLPSSPHEFTLTFHGVSLSGASQIVVLLGTSSSFENTGYNCHSSRTGGSSAATQAYTIGIVFANTGASDVFGGVLKITRQSGNTYAFEGSLGCTGYIVDTSGSKALSGVLTRIRVTAFNGTDSYDGGTLGLAREGLL
;
A
#
# COMPACT_ATOMS: atom_id res chain seq x y z
N MET A 1 33.69 -45.73 -6.86
CA MET A 1 32.83 -44.51 -6.85
C MET A 1 32.26 -44.32 -8.25
N ARG A 2 31.01 -44.73 -8.48
CA ARG A 2 30.34 -44.44 -9.76
C ARG A 2 29.76 -43.03 -9.65
N HIS A 3 30.29 -42.13 -10.47
CA HIS A 3 29.80 -40.77 -10.62
C HIS A 3 28.39 -40.85 -11.21
N VAL A 4 27.39 -40.53 -10.41
CA VAL A 4 25.99 -40.44 -10.81
C VAL A 4 25.88 -39.22 -11.74
N GLY A 5 25.49 -39.44 -12.99
CA GLY A 5 25.36 -38.39 -13.98
C GLY A 5 24.26 -37.40 -13.57
N LEU A 6 24.62 -36.13 -13.50
CA LEU A 6 23.67 -35.01 -13.50
C LEU A 6 23.07 -34.93 -14.91
N ARG A 7 21.88 -35.49 -15.10
CA ARG A 7 21.00 -35.12 -16.21
C ARG A 7 19.82 -34.38 -15.61
N SER A 8 19.88 -33.06 -15.60
CA SER A 8 18.68 -32.24 -15.46
C SER A 8 18.01 -32.22 -16.84
N ASP A 9 17.06 -33.13 -17.06
CA ASP A 9 16.27 -33.16 -18.28
C ASP A 9 15.33 -31.94 -18.31
N ALA A 10 15.01 -31.41 -19.50
CA ALA A 10 14.16 -30.22 -19.72
C ALA A 10 12.76 -30.30 -19.05
N LYS A 11 12.38 -31.46 -18.52
CA LYS A 11 11.16 -31.69 -17.73
C LYS A 11 11.23 -31.05 -16.34
N ASP A 12 12.43 -30.89 -15.76
CA ASP A 12 12.64 -30.22 -14.46
C ASP A 12 12.52 -28.68 -14.58
N ILE A 13 12.73 -28.14 -15.79
CA ILE A 13 12.57 -26.70 -16.07
C ILE A 13 11.09 -26.35 -16.23
N ALA A 14 10.28 -27.26 -16.78
CA ALA A 14 8.83 -27.07 -16.95
C ALA A 14 8.04 -27.12 -15.63
N SER A 15 8.62 -27.63 -14.53
CA SER A 15 7.98 -27.60 -13.20
C SER A 15 8.24 -26.31 -12.41
N GLN A 16 8.95 -25.33 -12.99
CA GLN A 16 9.42 -24.12 -12.31
C GLN A 16 8.94 -22.81 -12.97
N GLU A 17 8.10 -22.85 -14.01
CA GLU A 17 7.38 -21.64 -14.43
C GLU A 17 6.22 -21.38 -13.48
N GLN A 18 6.58 -20.86 -12.33
CA GLN A 18 5.66 -20.29 -11.37
C GLN A 18 4.97 -19.10 -12.05
N LEU A 19 3.75 -19.31 -12.57
CA LEU A 19 3.02 -18.32 -13.33
C LEU A 19 2.74 -17.12 -12.43
N PHE A 20 3.49 -16.07 -12.71
CA PHE A 20 3.56 -14.88 -11.91
C PHE A 20 2.54 -13.86 -12.42
N VAL A 21 1.59 -13.49 -11.57
CA VAL A 21 0.54 -12.53 -11.95
C VAL A 21 0.99 -11.14 -11.55
N ARG A 22 1.22 -10.29 -12.55
CA ARG A 22 1.25 -8.84 -12.40
C ARG A 22 0.01 -8.26 -13.03
N ASP A 23 -0.79 -7.61 -12.19
CA ASP A 23 -1.93 -6.80 -12.62
C ASP A 23 -1.80 -5.44 -11.96
N SER A 24 -2.25 -4.41 -12.66
CA SER A 24 -2.21 -3.04 -12.17
C SER A 24 -3.46 -2.29 -12.60
N THR A 25 -4.09 -1.60 -11.67
CA THR A 25 -5.19 -0.68 -11.97
C THR A 25 -4.81 0.73 -11.53
N THR A 26 -5.12 1.73 -12.34
CA THR A 26 -4.91 3.15 -12.01
C THR A 26 -6.23 3.89 -12.01
N LEU A 27 -6.46 4.69 -10.98
CA LEU A 27 -7.64 5.51 -10.80
C LEU A 27 -7.23 6.97 -10.60
N ALA A 28 -8.05 7.91 -11.09
CA ALA A 28 -7.91 9.30 -10.74
C ALA A 28 -8.17 9.50 -9.23
N ALA A 29 -7.36 10.34 -8.58
CA ALA A 29 -7.61 10.74 -7.21
C ALA A 29 -8.67 11.86 -7.22
N SER A 30 -9.89 11.53 -6.77
CA SER A 30 -11.02 12.47 -6.78
C SER A 30 -11.98 12.19 -5.63
N GLY A 31 -12.60 13.23 -5.08
CA GLY A 31 -13.57 13.10 -3.98
C GLY A 31 -12.89 12.77 -2.65
N THR A 32 -13.63 12.29 -1.65
CA THR A 32 -13.05 12.05 -0.31
C THR A 32 -12.34 10.70 -0.16
N SER A 33 -12.60 9.74 -1.05
CA SER A 33 -11.94 8.44 -1.06
C SER A 33 -11.86 7.79 -2.43
N VAL A 34 -10.86 6.94 -2.63
CA VAL A 34 -10.66 6.07 -3.79
C VAL A 34 -10.52 4.63 -3.34
N ASP A 35 -11.27 3.73 -3.96
CA ASP A 35 -11.36 2.32 -3.54
C ASP A 35 -10.85 1.38 -4.62
N PHE A 36 -10.00 0.43 -4.20
CA PHE A 36 -9.62 -0.75 -4.97
C PHE A 36 -10.32 -1.95 -4.35
N ASN A 37 -11.29 -2.52 -5.06
CA ASN A 37 -12.11 -3.64 -4.58
C ASN A 37 -11.85 -4.91 -5.40
N GLY A 38 -12.33 -6.06 -4.91
CA GLY A 38 -12.24 -7.33 -5.65
C GLY A 38 -10.80 -7.83 -5.76
N LEU A 39 -9.94 -7.48 -4.81
CA LEU A 39 -8.57 -7.97 -4.78
C LEU A 39 -8.60 -9.49 -4.57
N PRO A 40 -7.83 -10.25 -5.36
CA PRO A 40 -7.77 -11.69 -5.22
C PRO A 40 -7.23 -12.07 -3.83
N SER A 41 -7.54 -13.28 -3.37
CA SER A 41 -7.09 -13.78 -2.08
C SER A 41 -5.60 -14.15 -2.03
N SER A 42 -4.96 -14.32 -3.19
CA SER A 42 -3.61 -14.87 -3.34
C SER A 42 -2.50 -13.92 -3.82
N PRO A 43 -2.49 -12.62 -3.52
CA PRO A 43 -1.28 -11.81 -3.61
C PRO A 43 -0.56 -11.82 -2.27
N HIS A 44 0.76 -11.96 -2.35
CA HIS A 44 1.65 -11.83 -1.20
C HIS A 44 2.11 -10.39 -1.02
N GLU A 45 2.12 -9.59 -2.09
CA GLU A 45 2.51 -8.18 -2.07
C GLU A 45 1.55 -7.32 -2.90
N PHE A 46 1.20 -6.15 -2.36
CA PHE A 46 0.54 -5.05 -3.05
C PHE A 46 1.43 -3.82 -3.02
N THR A 47 1.55 -3.12 -4.14
CA THR A 47 2.20 -1.83 -4.23
C THR A 47 1.19 -0.78 -4.67
N LEU A 48 0.87 0.14 -3.77
CA LEU A 48 0.07 1.33 -4.05
C LEU A 48 1.01 2.48 -4.44
N THR A 49 0.83 3.04 -5.62
CA THR A 49 1.62 4.15 -6.15
C THR A 49 0.81 5.45 -6.10
N PHE A 50 1.49 6.54 -5.78
CA PHE A 50 0.94 7.88 -5.73
C PHE A 50 1.68 8.72 -6.78
N HIS A 51 0.93 9.42 -7.62
CA HIS A 51 1.52 10.30 -8.62
C HIS A 51 0.76 11.62 -8.69
N GLY A 52 1.36 12.68 -8.17
CA GLY A 52 0.79 14.03 -8.19
C GLY A 52 -0.45 14.18 -7.32
N VAL A 53 -0.59 13.36 -6.26
CA VAL A 53 -1.81 13.32 -5.44
C VAL A 53 -1.88 14.55 -4.54
N SER A 54 -2.98 15.29 -4.58
CA SER A 54 -3.23 16.46 -3.72
C SER A 54 -4.61 16.40 -3.09
N LEU A 55 -4.81 17.17 -2.01
CA LEU A 55 -6.10 17.37 -1.36
C LEU A 55 -6.43 18.86 -1.33
N SER A 56 -7.73 19.16 -1.30
CA SER A 56 -8.28 20.50 -1.16
C SER A 56 -7.98 21.17 0.21
N GLY A 57 -7.29 20.47 1.11
CA GLY A 57 -7.02 20.87 2.49
C GLY A 57 -5.85 20.10 3.11
N ALA A 58 -5.61 20.34 4.39
CA ALA A 58 -4.47 19.77 5.12
C ALA A 58 -4.75 18.39 5.75
N SER A 59 -5.79 17.68 5.31
CA SER A 59 -6.09 16.34 5.83
C SER A 59 -4.99 15.33 5.50
N GLN A 60 -4.73 14.41 6.44
CA GLN A 60 -3.82 13.31 6.21
C GLN A 60 -4.38 12.31 5.20
N ILE A 61 -3.49 11.70 4.42
CA ILE A 61 -3.84 10.59 3.54
C ILE A 61 -3.84 9.32 4.38
N VAL A 62 -4.97 8.62 4.41
CA VAL A 62 -5.15 7.37 5.16
C VAL A 62 -5.43 6.24 4.20
N VAL A 63 -4.65 5.16 4.29
CA VAL A 63 -4.91 3.91 3.58
C VAL A 63 -5.52 2.90 4.57
N LEU A 64 -6.71 2.41 4.22
CA LEU A 64 -7.44 1.40 4.98
C LEU A 64 -7.41 0.07 4.23
N LEU A 65 -7.06 -0.99 4.94
CA LEU A 65 -7.18 -2.37 4.51
C LEU A 65 -8.56 -2.92 4.89
N GLY A 66 -9.12 -3.81 4.08
CA GLY A 66 -10.43 -4.38 4.32
C GLY A 66 -10.62 -5.81 3.84
N THR A 67 -11.58 -6.48 4.48
CA THR A 67 -12.06 -7.83 4.13
C THR A 67 -13.29 -7.73 3.24
N SER A 68 -13.93 -8.83 2.84
CA SER A 68 -15.13 -8.77 1.98
C SER A 68 -16.37 -8.19 2.68
N SER A 69 -16.34 -7.96 4.01
CA SER A 69 -17.43 -7.32 4.77
C SER A 69 -17.28 -5.80 4.97
N SER A 70 -16.10 -5.31 5.35
CA SER A 70 -15.85 -3.87 5.50
C SER A 70 -14.38 -3.48 5.34
N PHE A 71 -14.11 -2.17 5.27
CA PHE A 71 -12.80 -1.61 5.62
C PHE A 71 -12.64 -1.66 7.15
N GLU A 72 -11.43 -1.94 7.63
CA GLU A 72 -11.09 -1.86 9.04
C GLU A 72 -10.38 -0.54 9.33
N ASN A 73 -10.81 0.14 10.40
CA ASN A 73 -10.31 1.45 10.82
C ASN A 73 -9.75 1.47 12.26
N THR A 74 -9.43 0.30 12.81
CA THR A 74 -8.84 0.15 14.15
C THR A 74 -7.81 -0.98 14.18
N GLY A 75 -6.95 -0.99 15.20
CA GLY A 75 -5.97 -2.06 15.43
C GLY A 75 -4.78 -2.03 14.47
N TYR A 76 -4.51 -0.89 13.83
CA TYR A 76 -3.26 -0.66 13.12
C TYR A 76 -2.16 -0.36 14.14
N ASN A 77 -0.96 -0.87 13.88
CA ASN A 77 0.26 -0.41 14.50
C ASN A 77 1.03 0.39 13.45
N CYS A 78 0.68 1.66 13.25
CA CYS A 78 1.26 2.52 12.22
C CYS A 78 2.08 3.63 12.85
N HIS A 79 3.25 3.93 12.27
CA HIS A 79 4.04 5.11 12.59
C HIS A 79 4.28 5.87 11.29
N SER A 80 3.98 7.18 11.28
CA SER A 80 4.30 8.05 10.16
C SER A 80 5.26 9.14 10.60
N SER A 81 6.28 9.41 9.79
CA SER A 81 7.23 10.49 9.99
C SER A 81 7.19 11.44 8.82
N ARG A 82 7.10 12.74 9.08
CA ARG A 82 7.31 13.79 8.08
C ARG A 82 8.64 14.47 8.37
N THR A 83 9.55 14.39 7.41
CA THR A 83 10.94 14.85 7.53
C THR A 83 11.19 15.96 6.51
N GLY A 84 11.61 17.12 7.01
CA GLY A 84 12.09 18.25 6.19
C GLY A 84 13.59 18.48 6.40
N GLY A 85 14.12 19.57 5.84
CA GLY A 85 15.57 19.86 5.87
C GLY A 85 16.19 20.05 7.26
N SER A 86 15.40 20.41 8.29
CA SER A 86 15.92 20.70 9.65
C SER A 86 15.10 20.09 10.79
N SER A 87 14.02 19.37 10.49
CA SER A 87 13.12 18.81 11.50
C SER A 87 12.46 17.53 11.01
N ALA A 88 12.22 16.60 11.92
CA ALA A 88 11.38 15.43 11.70
C ALA A 88 10.31 15.36 12.81
N ALA A 89 9.10 14.97 12.44
CA ALA A 89 8.02 14.74 13.38
C ALA A 89 7.38 13.37 13.11
N THR A 90 7.36 12.53 14.13
CA THR A 90 6.82 11.16 14.06
C THR A 90 5.59 11.04 14.95
N GLN A 91 4.55 10.39 14.43
CA GLN A 91 3.32 10.12 15.18
C GLN A 91 2.88 8.67 14.97
N ALA A 92 2.35 8.06 16.04
CA ALA A 92 1.73 6.75 16.00
C ALA A 92 0.22 6.87 15.71
N TYR A 93 -0.31 5.92 14.93
CA TYR A 93 -1.70 5.87 14.50
C TYR A 93 -2.27 4.46 14.66
N THR A 94 -3.53 4.39 15.07
CA THR A 94 -4.27 3.13 15.24
C THR A 94 -5.41 2.94 14.24
N ILE A 95 -5.64 3.93 13.37
CA ILE A 95 -6.84 4.02 12.52
C ILE A 95 -6.59 3.89 11.01
N GLY A 96 -5.41 3.43 10.62
CA GLY A 96 -5.03 3.20 9.23
C GLY A 96 -3.52 3.26 9.03
N ILE A 97 -3.09 3.07 7.79
CA ILE A 97 -1.73 3.41 7.33
C ILE A 97 -1.76 4.88 6.95
N VAL A 98 -0.94 5.71 7.58
CA VAL A 98 -1.07 7.16 7.48
C VAL A 98 0.15 7.76 6.82
N PHE A 99 -0.09 8.69 5.89
CA PHE A 99 0.90 9.65 5.41
C PHE A 99 0.52 11.04 5.91
N ALA A 100 1.37 11.58 6.79
CA ALA A 100 1.19 12.91 7.34
C ALA A 100 1.18 14.00 6.26
N ASN A 101 0.12 14.80 6.27
CA ASN A 101 -0.04 16.00 5.45
C ASN A 101 -0.27 17.19 6.38
N THR A 102 0.29 18.35 6.04
CA THR A 102 0.06 19.59 6.79
C THR A 102 -0.40 20.76 5.92
N GLY A 103 -0.59 20.57 4.61
CA GLY A 103 -0.92 21.68 3.72
C GLY A 103 -1.67 21.24 2.47
N ALA A 104 -2.62 22.06 2.04
CA ALA A 104 -3.36 21.86 0.78
C ALA A 104 -2.46 21.98 -0.46
N SER A 105 -1.29 22.61 -0.34
CA SER A 105 -0.30 22.73 -1.41
C SER A 105 0.65 21.52 -1.53
N ASP A 106 0.51 20.51 -0.66
CA ASP A 106 1.35 19.32 -0.72
C ASP A 106 0.89 18.45 -1.89
N VAL A 107 1.83 18.12 -2.78
CA VAL A 107 1.63 17.20 -3.89
C VAL A 107 2.47 15.96 -3.62
N PHE A 108 1.81 14.83 -3.45
CA PHE A 108 2.41 13.57 -3.02
C PHE A 108 2.77 12.67 -4.21
N GLY A 109 3.96 12.08 -4.16
CA GLY A 109 4.41 11.07 -5.10
C GLY A 109 5.30 10.03 -4.44
N GLY A 110 5.15 8.75 -4.81
CA GLY A 110 5.92 7.65 -4.23
C GLY A 110 5.12 6.36 -4.14
N VAL A 111 5.46 5.51 -3.18
CA VAL A 111 4.88 4.17 -3.05
C VAL A 111 4.59 3.78 -1.60
N LEU A 112 3.59 2.92 -1.44
CA LEU A 112 3.30 2.13 -0.26
C LEU A 112 3.30 0.65 -0.66
N LYS A 113 4.13 -0.15 0.01
CA LYS A 113 4.14 -1.60 -0.11
C LYS A 113 3.40 -2.23 1.07
N ILE A 114 2.59 -3.25 0.77
CA ILE A 114 1.82 -4.02 1.74
C ILE A 114 2.11 -5.49 1.48
N THR A 115 2.75 -6.16 2.43
CA THR A 115 3.20 -7.55 2.31
C THR A 115 2.49 -8.42 3.33
N ARG A 116 1.94 -9.54 2.89
CA ARG A 116 1.34 -10.54 3.78
C ARG A 116 2.46 -11.29 4.51
N GLN A 117 2.54 -11.12 5.83
CA GLN A 117 3.54 -11.80 6.66
C GLN A 117 3.12 -13.25 6.95
N SER A 118 1.95 -13.45 7.55
CA SER A 118 1.37 -14.76 7.86
C SER A 118 -0.11 -14.61 8.22
N GLY A 119 -0.92 -15.64 7.97
CA GLY A 119 -2.36 -15.58 8.27
C GLY A 119 -3.03 -14.37 7.60
N ASN A 120 -3.68 -13.52 8.40
CA ASN A 120 -4.27 -12.26 7.92
C ASN A 120 -3.48 -11.03 8.43
N THR A 121 -2.21 -11.21 8.76
CA THR A 121 -1.31 -10.14 9.19
C THR A 121 -0.53 -9.61 8.00
N TYR A 122 -0.62 -8.29 7.82
CA TYR A 122 0.03 -7.55 6.75
C TYR A 122 1.01 -6.56 7.37
N ALA A 123 2.26 -6.63 6.95
CA ALA A 123 3.26 -5.58 7.20
C ALA A 123 3.18 -4.55 6.07
N PHE A 124 3.53 -3.31 6.36
CA PHE A 124 3.57 -2.26 5.37
C PHE A 124 4.71 -1.28 5.61
N GLU A 125 5.22 -0.72 4.51
CA GLU A 125 6.19 0.36 4.48
C GLU A 125 5.93 1.25 3.27
N GLY A 126 6.11 2.55 3.41
CA GLY A 126 5.92 3.48 2.32
C GLY A 126 6.70 4.76 2.51
N SER A 127 7.01 5.41 1.39
CA SER A 127 7.71 6.68 1.35
C SER A 127 7.14 7.53 0.22
N LEU A 128 6.63 8.71 0.58
CA LEU A 128 6.12 9.71 -0.37
C LEU A 128 6.97 10.97 -0.28
N GLY A 129 7.49 11.43 -1.40
CA GLY A 129 7.94 12.81 -1.51
C GLY A 129 6.71 13.73 -1.55
N CYS A 130 6.79 14.85 -0.84
CA CYS A 130 5.89 15.99 -1.03
C CYS A 130 6.68 17.30 -1.01
N THR A 131 6.00 18.44 -1.15
CA THR A 131 6.61 19.76 -1.40
C THR A 131 7.64 20.17 -0.32
N GLY A 132 8.91 19.80 -0.52
CA GLY A 132 10.02 20.06 0.42
C GLY A 132 10.18 19.05 1.56
N TYR A 133 9.43 17.95 1.55
CA TYR A 133 9.45 16.93 2.62
C TYR A 133 9.45 15.51 2.04
N ILE A 134 9.84 14.55 2.88
CA ILE A 134 9.55 13.13 2.70
C ILE A 134 8.64 12.69 3.83
N VAL A 135 7.65 11.88 3.49
CA VAL A 135 6.70 11.29 4.43
C VAL A 135 6.83 9.78 4.37
N ASP A 136 7.40 9.22 5.42
CA ASP A 136 7.56 7.79 5.58
C ASP A 136 6.44 7.23 6.46
N THR A 137 6.06 5.99 6.20
CA THR A 137 5.12 5.23 7.03
C THR A 137 5.56 3.79 7.12
N SER A 138 5.39 3.18 8.30
CA SER A 138 5.68 1.75 8.49
C SER A 138 4.85 1.17 9.61
N GLY A 139 4.64 -0.15 9.56
CA GLY A 139 3.83 -0.81 10.55
C GLY A 139 3.26 -2.15 10.15
N SER A 140 2.22 -2.56 10.88
CA SER A 140 1.48 -3.79 10.58
C SER A 140 0.01 -3.72 11.00
N LYS A 141 -0.78 -4.62 10.41
CA LYS A 141 -2.20 -4.80 10.69
C LYS A 141 -2.59 -6.26 10.57
N ALA A 142 -3.18 -6.82 11.62
CA ALA A 142 -3.94 -8.06 11.54
C ALA A 142 -5.39 -7.76 11.16
N LEU A 143 -5.85 -8.31 10.03
CA LEU A 143 -7.24 -8.24 9.58
C LEU A 143 -8.06 -9.39 10.15
N SER A 144 -9.36 -9.15 10.30
CA SER A 144 -10.35 -10.17 10.66
C SER A 144 -10.51 -11.28 9.61
N GLY A 145 -10.03 -11.04 8.39
CA GLY A 145 -10.16 -11.94 7.24
C GLY A 145 -9.15 -11.62 6.15
N VAL A 146 -9.31 -12.25 4.98
CA VAL A 146 -8.43 -12.03 3.83
C VAL A 146 -8.61 -10.61 3.29
N LEU A 147 -7.50 -9.93 2.99
CA LEU A 147 -7.50 -8.62 2.32
C LEU A 147 -8.12 -8.76 0.93
N THR A 148 -9.22 -8.04 0.71
CA THR A 148 -9.95 -8.04 -0.58
C THR A 148 -10.24 -6.64 -1.10
N ARG A 149 -9.91 -5.61 -0.31
CA ARG A 149 -10.06 -4.21 -0.70
C ARG A 149 -9.09 -3.29 0.02
N ILE A 150 -8.70 -2.22 -0.66
CA ILE A 150 -7.88 -1.13 -0.16
C ILE A 150 -8.60 0.18 -0.45
N ARG A 151 -8.67 1.08 0.53
CA ARG A 151 -9.23 2.43 0.38
C ARG A 151 -8.16 3.46 0.69
N VAL A 152 -8.08 4.50 -0.12
CA VAL A 152 -7.30 5.71 0.16
C VAL A 152 -8.29 6.82 0.46
N THR A 153 -8.24 7.45 1.64
CA THR A 153 -9.25 8.41 2.11
C THR A 153 -8.61 9.59 2.82
N ALA A 154 -9.25 10.76 2.77
CA ALA A 154 -8.90 11.87 3.64
C ALA A 154 -9.27 11.56 5.09
N PHE A 155 -8.39 11.85 6.05
CA PHE A 155 -8.60 11.56 7.48
C PHE A 155 -9.84 12.26 8.06
N ASN A 156 -10.08 13.50 7.67
CA ASN A 156 -11.17 14.31 8.22
C ASN A 156 -12.54 13.99 7.58
N GLY A 157 -12.57 13.18 6.52
CA GLY A 157 -13.78 12.81 5.80
C GLY A 157 -14.43 13.93 5.00
N THR A 158 -13.79 15.11 4.90
CA THR A 158 -14.34 16.29 4.22
C THR A 158 -13.45 16.83 3.10
N ASP A 159 -12.14 16.78 3.27
CA ASP A 159 -11.20 17.22 2.23
C ASP A 159 -11.29 16.25 1.05
N SER A 160 -11.28 16.81 -0.15
CA SER A 160 -11.35 16.02 -1.37
C SER A 160 -9.98 15.95 -2.03
N TYR A 161 -9.65 14.77 -2.55
CA TYR A 161 -8.63 14.63 -3.58
C TYR A 161 -9.03 15.48 -4.78
N ASP A 162 -8.15 16.38 -5.19
CA ASP A 162 -8.37 17.36 -6.26
C ASP A 162 -7.31 17.29 -7.36
N GLY A 163 -6.38 16.34 -7.25
CA GLY A 163 -5.33 16.12 -8.24
C GLY A 163 -4.66 14.75 -8.11
N GLY A 164 -4.10 14.30 -9.23
CA GLY A 164 -3.24 13.12 -9.29
C GLY A 164 -3.93 11.79 -9.58
N THR A 165 -3.14 10.72 -9.50
CA THR A 165 -3.59 9.35 -9.74
C THR A 165 -3.03 8.39 -8.69
N LEU A 166 -3.81 7.36 -8.39
CA LEU A 166 -3.44 6.24 -7.54
C LEU A 166 -3.37 4.96 -8.37
N GLY A 167 -2.25 4.25 -8.32
CA GLY A 167 -2.09 2.96 -8.98
C GLY A 167 -1.98 1.83 -7.96
N LEU A 168 -2.65 0.70 -8.16
CA LEU A 168 -2.45 -0.49 -7.35
C LEU A 168 -1.92 -1.61 -8.24
N ALA A 169 -0.66 -1.99 -8.00
CA ALA A 169 -0.04 -3.17 -8.57
C ALA A 169 -0.10 -4.32 -7.55
N ARG A 170 -0.32 -5.53 -8.04
CA ARG A 170 -0.22 -6.76 -7.23
C ARG A 170 0.87 -7.66 -7.76
N GLU A 171 1.57 -8.31 -6.84
CA GLU A 171 2.60 -9.28 -7.13
C GLU A 171 2.34 -10.56 -6.33
N GLY A 172 2.32 -11.68 -7.03
CA GLY A 172 1.90 -12.93 -6.45
C GLY A 172 2.03 -14.12 -7.38
N LEU A 173 1.75 -15.25 -6.76
CA LEU A 173 2.15 -16.58 -7.16
C LEU A 173 0.84 -17.35 -7.21
N LEU A 174 0.49 -17.93 -8.37
CA LEU A 174 -0.75 -18.69 -8.52
C LEU A 174 -0.72 -20.02 -7.77
#